data_AF-A0A553M0V8-F1
#
_entry.id   AF-A0A553M0V8-F1
#
_cell.length_a   1.000
_cell.length_b   1.000
_cell.length_c   1.000
_cell.angle_alpha   90.00
_cell.angle_beta   90.00
_cell.angle_gamma   90.00
#
_symmetry.space_group_name_H-M   'P 1'
#
loop_
_entity.id
_entity.type
_entity.pdbx_description
1 polymer ?
#
loop_
_entity_poly.entity_id
_entity_poly.type
_entity_poly.pdbx_seq_one_letter_code
_entity_poly.pdbx_strand_id
1 'polypeptide(L)' 'MELFKKAGKFLDGALNALMASTLAFMCILVFGNVVLRYGFNSGITWSEEMSRFLFIWMSFLGAIGALKDN' A
#
# COMPACT_ATOMS: atom_id res chain seq x y z
N MET A 1 -29.62 -3.06 12.99
CA MET A 1 -29.49 -2.86 11.53
C MET A 1 -28.56 -1.69 11.18
N GLU A 2 -28.52 -0.59 11.96
CA GLU A 2 -27.60 0.54 11.73
C GLU A 2 -26.13 0.25 12.07
N LEU A 3 -25.88 -0.61 13.05
CA LEU A 3 -24.52 -1.02 13.45
C LEU A 3 -23.74 -1.70 12.31
N PHE A 4 -24.38 -2.57 11.52
CA PHE A 4 -23.76 -3.24 10.37
C PHE A 4 -23.43 -2.25 9.24
N LYS A 5 -24.31 -1.26 8.99
CA LYS A 5 -24.05 -0.21 7.99
C LYS A 5 -22.91 0.72 8.42
N LYS A 6 -22.82 1.03 9.72
CA LYS A 6 -21.74 1.86 10.29
C LYS A 6 -20.40 1.12 10.26
N ALA A 7 -20.41 -0.17 10.59
CA ALA A 7 -19.23 -1.03 10.49
C ALA A 7 -18.72 -1.14 9.04
N GLY A 8 -19.62 -1.31 8.06
CA GLY A 8 -19.27 -1.33 6.64
C GLY A 8 -18.59 -0.03 6.19
N LYS A 9 -19.19 1.13 6.49
CA LYS A 9 -18.59 2.44 6.15
C LYS A 9 -17.23 2.68 6.81
N PHE A 10 -17.04 2.17 8.04
CA PHE A 10 -15.76 2.29 8.73
C PHE A 10 -14.69 1.40 8.08
N LEU A 11 -15.05 0.16 7.72
CA LEU A 11 -14.18 -0.76 6.99
C LEU A 11 -13.76 -0.21 5.62
N ASP A 12 -14.66 0.47 4.92
CA ASP A 12 -14.33 1.14 3.65
C ASP A 12 -13.33 2.27 3.80
N GLY A 13 -13.56 3.13 4.80
CA GLY A 13 -12.62 4.21 5.13
C GLY A 13 -11.24 3.66 5.50
N ALA A 14 -11.20 2.58 6.29
CA ALA A 14 -9.97 1.91 6.69
C ALA A 14 -9.26 1.24 5.50
N LEU A 15 -9.98 0.56 4.60
CA LEU A 15 -9.43 -0.05 3.39
C LEU A 15 -8.81 0.98 2.45
N ASN A 16 -9.53 2.07 2.16
CA ASN A 16 -9.01 3.15 1.32
C ASN A 16 -7.79 3.83 1.95
N ALA A 17 -7.83 4.10 3.26
CA ALA A 17 -6.69 4.67 3.98
C ALA A 17 -5.48 3.72 3.96
N LEU A 18 -5.70 2.41 4.15
CA LEU A 18 -4.67 1.39 4.10
C LEU A 18 -4.02 1.36 2.70
N MET A 19 -4.81 1.25 1.64
CA MET A 19 -4.32 1.26 0.26
C MET A 19 -3.49 2.50 -0.06
N ALA A 20 -3.99 3.70 0.28
CA ALA A 20 -3.29 4.95 0.07
C ALA A 20 -1.97 5.01 0.87
N SER A 21 -1.97 4.55 2.11
CA SER A 21 -0.79 4.52 2.97
C SER A 21 0.29 3.56 2.44
N THR A 22 -0.11 2.37 1.98
CA THR A 22 0.82 1.39 1.40
C THR A 22 1.45 1.93 0.13
N LEU A 23 0.66 2.58 -0.75
CA LEU A 23 1.17 3.20 -1.97
C LEU A 23 2.20 4.30 -1.66
N ALA A 24 1.88 5.20 -0.72
CA ALA A 24 2.80 6.25 -0.30
C ALA A 24 4.10 5.69 0.30
N PHE A 25 3.99 4.64 1.12
CA PHE A 25 5.14 3.97 1.73
C PHE A 25 6.06 3.33 0.68
N MET A 26 5.51 2.68 -0.34
CA MET A 26 6.28 2.13 -1.46
C MET A 26 7.01 3.23 -2.23
N CYS A 27 6.35 4.37 -2.46
CA CYS A 27 6.96 5.52 -3.12
C CYS A 27 8.18 6.03 -2.33
N ILE A 28 8.04 6.18 -1.01
CA ILE A 28 9.15 6.58 -0.12
C ILE A 28 10.27 5.54 -0.11
N LEU A 29 9.95 4.24 -0.06
CA LEU A 29 10.96 3.17 -0.06
C LEU A 29 11.79 3.16 -1.34
N VAL A 30 11.14 3.23 -2.51
CA VAL A 30 11.82 3.25 -3.81
C VAL A 30 12.62 4.54 -3.99
N PHE A 31 12.03 5.69 -3.64
CA PHE A 31 12.72 6.97 -3.73
C PHE A 31 13.90 7.06 -2.77
N GLY A 32 13.73 6.60 -1.53
CA GLY A 32 14.79 6.50 -0.54
C GLY A 32 15.92 5.60 -1.02
N ASN A 33 15.61 4.49 -1.69
CA ASN A 33 16.62 3.62 -2.27
C ASN A 33 17.40 4.25 -3.43
N VAL A 34 16.72 5.01 -4.28
CA VAL A 34 17.36 5.81 -5.33
C VAL A 34 18.34 6.80 -4.69
N VAL A 35 17.91 7.56 -3.68
CA VAL A 35 18.76 8.53 -2.98
C VAL A 35 19.95 7.87 -2.29
N LEU A 36 19.75 6.74 -1.59
CA LEU A 36 20.84 6.01 -0.93
C LEU A 36 21.84 5.45 -1.94
N ARG A 37 21.33 4.88 -3.04
CA ARG A 37 22.15 4.25 -4.08
C ARG A 37 22.98 5.27 -4.85
N TYR A 38 22.40 6.42 -5.22
CA TYR A 38 23.11 7.45 -5.97
C TYR A 38 23.88 8.44 -5.10
N GLY A 39 23.44 8.69 -3.86
CA GLY A 39 24.06 9.66 -2.94
C GLY A 39 25.09 9.06 -1.97
N PHE A 40 24.86 7.84 -1.48
CA PHE A 40 25.74 7.16 -0.52
C PHE A 40 26.46 5.93 -1.09
N ASN A 41 26.22 5.60 -2.38
CA ASN A 41 26.81 4.46 -3.08
C ASN A 41 26.58 3.09 -2.39
N SER A 42 25.62 3.04 -1.47
CA SER A 42 25.19 1.85 -0.72
C SER A 42 23.70 1.68 -0.98
N GLY A 43 23.35 0.75 -1.86
CA GLY A 43 21.96 0.44 -2.19
C GLY A 43 21.42 -0.67 -1.29
N ILE A 44 20.20 -0.51 -0.77
CA ILE A 44 19.52 -1.57 -0.03
C ILE A 44 18.79 -2.45 -1.06
N THR A 45 19.46 -3.48 -1.57
CA THR A 45 18.90 -4.45 -2.54
C THR A 45 17.57 -5.06 -2.06
N TRP A 46 17.43 -5.23 -0.74
CA TRP A 46 16.23 -5.76 -0.10
C TRP A 46 14.97 -4.88 -0.30
N SER A 47 15.14 -3.60 -0.59
CA SER A 47 14.01 -2.68 -0.75
C SER A 47 13.25 -2.89 -2.05
N GLU A 48 13.91 -3.42 -3.09
CA GLU A 48 13.26 -3.77 -4.35
C GLU A 48 12.35 -4.99 -4.17
N GLU A 49 12.77 -5.95 -3.34
CA GLU A 49 12.00 -7.15 -3.03
C GLU A 49 10.82 -6.82 -2.10
N MET A 50 11.05 -6.04 -1.04
CA MET A 50 9.98 -5.55 -0.14
C MET A 50 8.91 -4.75 -0.88
N SER A 51 9.31 -3.89 -1.83
CA SER A 51 8.35 -3.14 -2.65
C SER A 51 7.52 -4.07 -3.54
N ARG A 52 8.10 -5.16 -4.08
CA ARG A 52 7.35 -6.16 -4.84
C ARG A 52 6.33 -6.91 -3.98
N PHE A 53 6.69 -7.30 -2.76
CA PHE A 53 5.74 -7.96 -1.85
C PHE A 53 4.58 -7.05 -1.45
N LEU A 54 4.86 -5.79 -1.13
CA LEU A 54 3.82 -4.81 -0.81
C LEU A 54 2.88 -4.55 -2.00
N PHE A 55 3.38 -4.63 -3.24
CA PHE A 55 2.57 -4.43 -4.44
C PHE A 55 1.53 -5.52 -4.62
N ILE A 56 1.93 -6.78 -4.37
CA ILE A 56 1.05 -7.94 -4.45
C ILE A 56 -0.10 -7.79 -3.46
N TRP A 57 0.20 -7.43 -2.21
CA TRP A 57 -0.83 -7.21 -1.18
C TRP A 57 -1.76 -6.05 -1.52
N MET A 58 -1.24 -4.94 -2.05
CA MET A 58 -2.06 -3.81 -2.50
C MET A 58 -2.99 -4.20 -3.66
N SER A 59 -2.54 -5.06 -4.57
CA SER A 59 -3.35 -5.58 -5.69
C SER A 59 -4.54 -6.40 -5.20
N PHE A 60 -4.34 -7.25 -4.18
CA PHE A 60 -5.43 -8.01 -3.56
C PHE A 60 -6.43 -7.11 -2.84
N LEU A 61 -5.95 -6.11 -2.09
CA LEU A 61 -6.81 -5.13 -1.42
C LEU A 61 -7.63 -4.30 -2.42
N GLY A 62 -7.01 -3.88 -3.52
CA GLY A 62 -7.68 -3.17 -4.61
C GLY A 62 -8.76 -4.00 -5.31
N ALA A 63 -8.51 -5.30 -5.51
CA ALA A 63 -9.50 -6.22 -6.09
C ALA A 63 -10.74 -6.39 -5.19
N ILE A 64 -10.54 -6.46 -3.87
CA ILE A 64 -11.64 -6.52 -2.89
C ILE A 64 -12.47 -5.23 -2.94
N GLY A 65 -11.81 -4.07 -3.04
CA GLY A 65 -12.49 -2.78 -3.21
C GLY A 65 -13.31 -2.71 -4.51
N ALA A 66 -12.73 -3.15 -5.63
CA ALA A 66 -13.39 -3.13 -6.94
C ALA A 66 -14.62 -4.04 -7.01
N LEU A 67 -14.57 -5.22 -6.39
CA LEU A 67 -15.71 -6.15 -6.32
C LEU A 67 -16.86 -5.65 -5.45
N LYS A 68 -16.59 -4.71 -4.53
CA LYS A 68 -17.62 -4.13 -3.66
C LYS A 68 -18.39 -2.99 -4.33
N ASP A 69 -17.77 -2.33 -5.32
CA ASP A 69 -18.36 -1.21 -6.07
C ASP A 69 -19.13 -1.67 -7.33
N ASN A 70 -19.18 -2.98 -7.62
CA ASN A 70 -19.84 -3.59 -8.79
C ASN A 70 -20.96 -4.55 -8.37
#